data_AF-A0A658KCB1-F1
#
_entry.id   AF-A0A658KCB1-F1
#
_cell.length_a   1.000
_cell.length_b   1.000
_cell.length_c   1.000
_cell.angle_alpha   90.00
_cell.angle_beta   90.00
_cell.angle_gamma   90.00
#
_symmetry.space_group_name_H-M   'P 1'
#
loop_
_entity.id
_entity.type
_entity.pdbx_description
1 polymer ?
#
loop_
_entity_poly.entity_id
_entity_poly.type
_entity_poly.pdbx_seq_one_letter_code
_entity_poly.pdbx_strand_id
1 'polypeptide(L)'
;DDYKAAALMAQRAGDVVTRRGQVHVYQPLLAKPQPGYWPAGELIETDATTGKWQELTPALSQSCAVFPNSQPRVQATDGGYAWALW
;
A
#
# COMPACT_ATOMS: atom_id res chain seq x y z
N ASP A 1 13.28 -7.00 12.06
CA ASP A 1 11.85 -7.38 12.00
C ASP A 1 11.40 -7.00 10.61
N ASP A 2 11.53 -7.98 9.72
CA ASP A 2 11.61 -7.75 8.29
C ASP A 2 10.22 -7.47 7.72
N TYR A 3 9.20 -8.08 8.31
CA TYR A 3 7.80 -7.73 8.07
C TYR A 3 7.55 -6.22 8.28
N LYS A 4 8.03 -5.63 9.38
CA LYS A 4 7.80 -4.19 9.66
C LYS A 4 8.48 -3.30 8.63
N ALA A 5 9.71 -3.63 8.26
CA ALA A 5 10.46 -2.90 7.25
C ALA A 5 9.76 -2.99 5.88
N ALA A 6 9.35 -4.20 5.48
CA ALA A 6 8.67 -4.44 4.22
C ALA A 6 7.30 -3.75 4.15
N ALA A 7 6.50 -3.78 5.24
CA ALA A 7 5.22 -3.09 5.30
C ALA A 7 5.37 -1.56 5.18
N LEU A 8 6.40 -0.97 5.82
CA LEU A 8 6.73 0.44 5.65
C LEU A 8 7.11 0.76 4.20
N MET A 9 7.92 -0.10 3.56
CA MET A 9 8.31 0.09 2.17
C MET A 9 7.12 0.00 1.21
N ALA A 10 6.16 -0.91 1.45
CA ALA A 10 4.93 -1.01 0.68
C ALA A 10 4.09 0.28 0.80
N GLN A 11 3.89 0.80 2.02
CA GLN A 11 3.21 2.06 2.24
C GLN A 11 3.90 3.22 1.49
N ARG A 12 5.23 3.31 1.59
CA ARG A 12 6.01 4.34 0.88
C ARG A 12 5.92 4.23 -0.64
N ALA A 13 5.90 3.02 -1.17
CA ALA A 13 5.67 2.82 -2.60
C ALA A 13 4.27 3.33 -3.00
N GLY A 14 3.26 3.05 -2.17
CA GLY A 14 1.90 3.61 -2.31
C GLY A 14 1.90 5.15 -2.30
N ASP A 15 2.57 5.78 -1.33
CA ASP A 15 2.69 7.24 -1.25
C ASP A 15 3.31 7.83 -2.53
N VAL A 16 4.38 7.22 -3.05
CA VAL A 16 5.09 7.71 -4.24
C VAL A 16 4.19 7.73 -5.48
N VAL A 17 3.37 6.69 -5.66
CA VAL A 17 2.52 6.57 -6.85
C VAL A 17 1.18 7.31 -6.72
N THR A 18 0.74 7.60 -5.49
CA THR A 18 -0.56 8.22 -5.22
C THR A 18 -0.51 9.68 -4.80
N ARG A 19 0.64 10.26 -4.42
CA ARG A 19 0.71 11.68 -4.03
C ARG A 19 1.15 12.58 -5.20
N ARG A 20 0.58 13.78 -5.28
CA ARG A 20 0.98 14.80 -6.27
C ARG A 20 1.86 15.88 -5.63
N GLY A 21 2.68 16.56 -6.45
CA GLY A 21 3.47 17.71 -6.01
C GLY A 21 4.70 17.40 -5.15
N GLN A 22 4.97 16.12 -4.88
CA GLN A 22 6.24 15.66 -4.32
C GLN A 22 7.34 15.74 -5.40
N VAL A 23 8.57 16.08 -5.01
CA VAL A 23 9.73 16.04 -5.91
C VAL A 23 10.14 14.58 -6.12
N HIS A 24 9.38 13.88 -6.95
CA HIS A 24 9.71 12.53 -7.41
C HIS A 24 10.27 12.60 -8.84
N VAL A 25 11.22 11.72 -9.17
CA VAL A 25 11.75 11.56 -10.54
C VAL A 25 10.70 10.90 -11.46
N TYR A 26 9.60 10.41 -10.89
CA TYR A 26 8.58 9.61 -11.57
C TYR A 26 7.24 10.35 -11.62
N GLN A 27 6.49 10.12 -12.70
CA GLN A 27 5.11 10.57 -12.83
C GLN A 27 4.22 9.76 -11.87
N PRO A 28 3.41 10.39 -11.00
CA PRO A 28 2.41 9.68 -10.20
C PRO A 28 1.47 8.88 -11.11
N LEU A 29 1.05 7.68 -10.67
CA LEU A 29 0.06 6.86 -11.38
C LEU A 29 -1.36 7.46 -11.32
N LEU A 30 -1.53 8.57 -10.61
CA LEU A 30 -2.76 9.34 -10.58
C LEU A 30 -3.07 9.98 -11.93
N ALA A 31 -3.79 9.26 -12.78
CA ALA A 31 -4.42 9.84 -13.95
C ALA A 31 -5.49 10.88 -13.56
N LYS A 32 -5.93 11.69 -14.53
CA LYS A 32 -7.01 12.65 -14.29
C LYS A 32 -8.35 11.91 -14.33
N PRO A 33 -9.29 12.20 -13.41
CA PRO A 33 -10.64 11.66 -13.50
C PRO A 33 -11.26 12.03 -14.84
N GLN A 34 -11.93 11.08 -15.47
CA GLN A 34 -12.71 11.28 -16.68
C GLN A 34 -13.99 10.44 -16.58
N PRO A 35 -15.07 10.78 -17.29
CA PRO A 35 -16.30 9.99 -17.24
C PRO A 35 -16.01 8.49 -17.46
N GLY A 36 -16.38 7.65 -16.48
CA GLY A 36 -16.11 6.20 -16.52
C GLY A 36 -14.76 5.76 -15.95
N TYR A 37 -13.93 6.68 -15.45
CA TYR A 37 -12.64 6.37 -14.85
C TYR A 37 -12.42 7.19 -13.57
N TRP A 38 -12.32 6.48 -12.45
CA TRP A 38 -12.05 7.01 -11.12
C TRP A 38 -10.64 6.62 -10.70
N PRO A 39 -9.63 7.48 -10.91
CA PRO A 39 -8.27 7.21 -10.44
C PRO A 39 -8.26 7.18 -8.91
N ALA A 40 -7.31 6.44 -8.34
CA ALA A 40 -7.10 6.43 -6.90
C ALA A 40 -6.85 7.85 -6.36
N GLY A 41 -7.21 8.09 -5.11
CA GLY A 41 -6.82 9.30 -4.39
C GLY A 41 -5.39 9.18 -3.88
N GLU A 42 -4.97 10.15 -3.08
CA GLU A 42 -3.75 10.03 -2.27
C GLU A 42 -3.96 8.94 -1.21
N LEU A 43 -2.99 8.05 -1.04
CA LEU A 43 -3.00 7.07 0.04
C LEU A 43 -2.59 7.76 1.35
N ILE A 44 -3.46 7.70 2.36
CA ILE A 44 -3.25 8.35 3.66
C ILE A 44 -3.21 7.29 4.75
N GLU A 45 -2.15 7.31 5.57
CA GLU A 45 -2.01 6.42 6.71
C GLU A 45 -3.18 6.59 7.67
N THR A 46 -3.63 5.50 8.28
CA THR A 46 -4.79 5.44 9.20
C THR A 46 -6.17 5.75 8.59
N ASP A 47 -6.25 6.14 7.31
CA ASP A 47 -7.52 6.39 6.63
C ASP A 47 -7.94 5.24 5.69
N ALA A 48 -8.90 4.43 6.16
CA ALA A 48 -9.50 3.31 5.45
C ALA A 48 -10.22 3.68 4.13
N THR A 49 -10.55 4.95 3.93
CA THR A 49 -11.25 5.42 2.72
C THR A 49 -10.31 5.70 1.56
N THR A 50 -9.01 5.86 1.85
CA THR A 50 -7.97 6.16 0.86
C THR A 50 -7.22 4.93 0.36
N GLY A 51 -7.19 3.88 1.18
CA GLY A 51 -6.76 2.56 0.74
C GLY A 51 -6.54 1.57 1.89
N LYS A 52 -6.52 0.30 1.55
CA LYS A 52 -6.22 -0.81 2.47
C LYS A 52 -5.28 -1.81 1.82
N TRP A 53 -4.46 -2.44 2.66
CA TRP A 53 -3.51 -3.46 2.23
C TRP A 53 -4.03 -4.85 2.56
N GLN A 54 -3.94 -5.76 1.59
CA GLN A 54 -4.15 -7.20 1.78
C GLN A 54 -2.80 -7.90 1.71
N GLU A 55 -2.46 -8.68 2.73
CA GLU A 55 -1.28 -9.55 2.71
C GLU A 55 -1.45 -10.73 1.75
N LEU A 56 -0.46 -10.95 0.89
CA LEU A 56 -0.40 -12.06 -0.05
C LEU A 56 0.70 -13.07 0.30
N THR A 57 1.81 -12.59 0.88
CA THR A 57 2.99 -13.39 1.24
C THR A 57 3.59 -12.85 2.55
N PRO A 58 4.01 -13.70 3.50
CA PRO A 58 4.16 -15.17 3.41
C PRO A 58 2.87 -15.97 3.62
N ALA A 59 1.81 -15.34 4.11
CA ALA A 59 0.50 -15.98 4.28
C ALA A 59 -0.58 -15.09 3.67
N LEU A 60 -1.49 -15.68 2.89
CA LEU A 60 -2.61 -14.96 2.29
C LEU A 60 -3.62 -14.56 3.37
N SER A 61 -3.85 -13.26 3.54
CA SER A 61 -4.95 -12.73 4.35
C SER A 61 -6.23 -12.65 3.53
N GLN A 62 -7.35 -13.08 4.12
CA GLN A 62 -8.70 -12.91 3.56
C GLN A 62 -9.32 -11.56 3.96
N SER A 63 -8.55 -10.69 4.61
CA SER A 63 -8.99 -9.36 5.06
C SER A 63 -7.97 -8.30 4.65
N CYS A 64 -8.46 -7.07 4.49
CA CYS A 64 -7.62 -5.91 4.25
C CYS A 64 -7.53 -5.07 5.54
N ALA A 65 -6.38 -4.43 5.75
CA ALA A 65 -6.15 -3.56 6.89
C ALA A 65 -5.51 -2.24 6.46
N VAL A 66 -5.75 -1.21 7.26
CA VAL A 66 -5.11 0.09 7.07
C VAL A 66 -3.70 0.05 7.64
N PHE A 67 -2.78 0.81 7.04
CA PHE A 67 -1.45 0.97 7.61
C PHE A 67 -1.41 2.12 8.64
N PRO A 68 -0.73 1.97 9.79
CA PRO A 68 -0.21 0.71 10.35
C PRO A 68 -1.32 -0.10 11.04
N ASN A 69 -1.16 -1.41 11.14
CA ASN A 69 -2.05 -2.28 11.93
C ASN A 69 -1.26 -3.21 12.88
N SER A 70 -1.97 -3.83 13.82
CA SER A 70 -1.44 -4.76 14.82
C SER A 70 -1.89 -6.21 14.62
N GLN A 71 -2.30 -6.58 13.39
CA GLN A 71 -2.68 -7.96 13.07
C GLN A 71 -1.48 -8.91 13.25
N PRO A 72 -1.72 -10.22 13.43
CA PRO A 72 -0.64 -11.20 13.51
C PRO A 72 0.31 -11.11 12.32
N ARG A 73 1.62 -11.13 12.59
CA ARG A 73 2.67 -10.90 11.60
C ARG A 73 3.47 -12.17 11.40
N VAL A 74 3.30 -12.80 10.25
CA VAL A 74 4.07 -13.98 9.87
C VAL A 74 5.38 -13.51 9.23
N GLN A 75 6.51 -14.01 9.72
CA GLN A 75 7.82 -13.72 9.11
C GLN A 75 8.08 -14.69 7.96
N ALA A 76 8.54 -14.16 6.84
CA ALA A 76 8.86 -14.97 5.67
C ALA A 76 10.22 -15.63 5.84
N THR A 77 10.32 -16.94 5.60
CA THR A 77 11.59 -17.68 5.73
C THR A 77 12.61 -17.27 4.66
N ASP A 78 12.12 -16.87 3.48
CA ASP A 78 12.91 -16.40 2.34
C ASP A 78 13.06 -14.87 2.30
N GLY A 79 12.50 -14.16 3.27
CA GLY A 79 12.46 -12.70 3.32
C GLY A 79 11.52 -12.04 2.30
N GLY A 80 10.68 -12.82 1.60
CA GLY A 80 9.73 -12.32 0.61
C GLY A 80 8.43 -11.83 1.25
N TYR A 81 7.99 -10.61 0.89
CA TYR A 81 6.71 -10.06 1.33
C TYR A 81 5.98 -9.40 0.17
N ALA A 82 4.66 -9.55 0.13
CA ALA A 82 3.83 -8.98 -0.93
C ALA A 82 2.47 -8.55 -0.38
N TRP A 83 2.00 -7.40 -0.84
CA TRP A 83 0.69 -6.86 -0.52
C TRP A 83 -0.03 -6.39 -1.78
N ALA A 84 -1.35 -6.53 -1.80
CA ALA A 84 -2.22 -5.83 -2.74
C ALA A 84 -2.78 -4.56 -2.08
N LEU A 85 -2.79 -3.45 -2.82
CA LEU A 85 -3.43 -2.20 -2.42
C LEU A 85 -4.83 -2.12 -3.04
N TRP A 86 -5.82 -1.83 -2.21
CA TRP A 86 -7.23 -1.68 -2.57
C TRP A 86 -7.74 -0.30 -2.20
#